data_AF-A0A0C2ZES0-F1
#
_entry.id   AF-A0A0C2ZES0-F1
#
_cell.length_a   1.000
_cell.length_b   1.000
_cell.length_c   1.000
_cell.angle_alpha   90.00
_cell.angle_beta   90.00
_cell.angle_gamma   90.00
#
_symmetry.space_group_name_H-M   'P 1'
#
loop_
_entity.id
_entity.type
_entity.pdbx_description
1 polymer ?
#
loop_
_entity_poly.entity_id
_entity_poly.type
_entity_poly.pdbx_seq_one_letter_code
_entity_poly.pdbx_strand_id
1 'polypeptide(L)'
;MHYHPTDSDMRIKVARHLGAFRKAINALEQYYRDLPSDLTSYPSQSQLFPHCTSFTSLQNGLVQHFEYVSQPFSDHLIFFATLSNQPAEPVCIKFARRYSKYAHEESASLGHTPALHGFEQIPGGWLMIVMDKLPDEYVALYGSTPSSALVKNIRKHLQLLHQSGYVHGDVRNTNIMVSKFDKTKFMLVDFEWAGKDGEVRYPMNVNRGPNLWRPDDAVDGALILPEHDLDMLEVMTLNDSDVMEED
;
A
#
# COMPACT_ATOMS: atom_id res chain seq x y z
N MET A 1 26.92 -14.32 -23.89
CA MET A 1 27.04 -12.91 -24.34
C MET A 1 28.30 -12.82 -25.20
N HIS A 2 28.15 -12.77 -26.53
CA HIS A 2 29.28 -12.86 -27.46
C HIS A 2 29.99 -11.50 -27.57
N TYR A 3 31.17 -11.37 -26.96
CA TYR A 3 32.05 -10.22 -27.11
C TYR A 3 32.85 -10.36 -28.40
N HIS A 4 32.59 -9.52 -29.41
CA HIS A 4 33.42 -9.44 -30.61
C HIS A 4 34.28 -8.16 -30.58
N PRO A 5 35.62 -8.26 -30.61
CA PRO A 5 36.53 -7.13 -30.38
C PRO A 5 36.54 -6.05 -31.50
N THR A 6 35.76 -6.23 -32.57
CA THR A 6 35.62 -5.27 -33.67
C THR A 6 34.25 -4.59 -33.71
N ASP A 7 33.35 -4.84 -32.76
CA ASP A 7 32.05 -4.16 -32.69
C ASP A 7 32.22 -2.74 -32.11
N SER A 8 32.68 -1.85 -32.98
CA SER A 8 32.90 -0.43 -32.68
C SER A 8 31.61 0.28 -32.28
N ASP A 9 30.46 -0.15 -32.82
CA ASP A 9 29.17 0.48 -32.57
C ASP A 9 28.67 0.18 -31.15
N MET A 10 28.81 -1.06 -30.68
CA MET A 10 28.57 -1.42 -29.27
C MET A 10 29.48 -0.62 -28.33
N ARG A 11 30.77 -0.53 -28.65
CA ARG A 11 31.76 0.20 -27.81
C ARG A 11 31.42 1.69 -27.72
N ILE A 12 31.05 2.31 -28.84
CA ILE A 12 30.62 3.71 -28.89
C ILE A 12 29.31 3.90 -28.12
N LYS A 13 28.34 2.99 -28.25
CA LYS A 13 27.09 3.04 -27.48
C LYS A 13 27.36 2.95 -25.98
N VAL A 14 28.17 2.00 -25.51
CA VAL A 14 28.53 1.88 -24.09
C VAL A 14 29.27 3.13 -23.60
N ALA A 15 30.25 3.64 -24.35
CA ALA A 15 30.97 4.86 -23.99
C ALA A 15 30.05 6.09 -23.91
N ARG A 16 29.07 6.21 -24.81
CA ARG A 16 28.04 7.27 -24.77
C ARG A 16 27.14 7.14 -23.54
N HIS A 17 26.71 5.92 -23.18
CA HIS A 17 25.90 5.69 -21.99
C HIS A 17 26.68 6.02 -20.71
N LEU A 18 27.92 5.54 -20.58
CA LEU A 18 28.79 5.87 -19.44
C LEU A 18 29.08 7.38 -19.36
N GLY A 19 29.30 8.03 -20.50
CA GLY A 19 29.49 9.48 -20.58
C GLY A 19 28.23 10.26 -20.17
N ALA A 20 27.05 9.83 -20.62
CA ALA A 20 25.78 10.42 -20.20
C ALA A 20 25.52 10.21 -18.71
N PHE A 21 25.81 9.01 -18.18
CA PHE A 21 25.66 8.70 -16.76
C PHE A 21 26.60 9.54 -15.90
N ARG A 22 27.86 9.69 -16.29
CA ARG A 22 28.81 10.58 -15.61
C ARG A 22 28.36 12.03 -15.63
N LYS A 23 27.82 12.51 -16.75
CA LYS A 23 27.26 13.88 -16.84
C LYS A 23 26.05 14.04 -15.92
N ALA A 24 25.17 13.05 -15.86
CA ALA A 24 24.01 13.06 -14.97
C ALA A 24 24.43 13.06 -13.49
N ILE A 25 25.39 12.22 -13.10
CA ILE A 25 25.95 12.20 -11.74
C ILE A 25 26.56 13.56 -11.39
N ASN A 26 27.41 14.11 -12.26
CA ASN A 26 28.03 15.41 -12.01
C ASN A 26 26.99 16.54 -11.90
N ALA A 27 25.93 16.51 -12.72
CA ALA A 27 24.84 17.46 -12.64
C ALA A 27 24.06 17.32 -11.33
N LEU A 28 23.85 16.08 -10.86
CA LEU A 28 23.20 15.79 -9.59
C LEU A 28 24.06 16.25 -8.40
N GLU A 29 25.35 15.95 -8.40
CA GLU A 29 26.31 16.41 -7.40
C GLU A 29 26.36 17.93 -7.33
N GLN A 30 26.36 18.60 -8.50
CA GLN A 30 26.35 20.04 -8.56
C GLN A 30 25.05 20.62 -7.99
N TYR A 31 23.91 20.04 -8.36
CA TYR A 31 22.61 20.40 -7.79
C TYR A 31 22.61 20.29 -6.26
N TYR A 32 23.11 19.19 -5.69
CA TYR A 32 23.18 19.01 -4.23
C TYR A 32 24.23 19.90 -3.55
N ARG A 33 25.30 20.31 -4.23
CA ARG A 33 26.28 21.27 -3.69
C ARG A 33 25.76 22.71 -3.72
N ASP A 34 24.98 23.05 -4.73
CA ASP A 34 24.41 24.39 -4.91
C ASP A 34 23.11 24.59 -4.10
N LEU A 35 22.65 23.53 -3.44
CA LEU A 35 21.54 23.60 -2.51
C LEU A 35 21.95 24.49 -1.32
N PRO A 36 21.19 25.56 -1.01
CA PRO A 36 21.54 26.48 0.07
C PRO A 36 21.65 25.75 1.42
N SER A 37 22.68 26.08 2.19
CA SER A 37 22.91 25.55 3.54
C SER A 37 21.81 25.87 4.56
N ASP A 38 20.83 26.71 4.19
CA ASP A 38 19.68 27.14 5.01
C ASP A 38 18.48 26.16 4.97
N LEU A 39 18.70 24.89 4.65
CA LEU A 39 17.70 23.83 4.84
C LEU A 39 17.42 23.49 6.32
N THR A 40 17.87 24.31 7.28
CA THR A 40 17.30 24.31 8.64
C THR A 40 15.89 24.90 8.68
N SER A 41 15.44 25.57 7.61
CA SER A 41 13.99 25.66 7.32
C SER A 41 13.61 24.46 6.46
N TYR A 42 12.69 23.65 6.98
CA TYR A 42 12.09 22.47 6.34
C TYR A 42 12.10 22.50 4.80
N PRO A 43 12.38 21.35 4.13
CA PRO A 43 12.33 21.30 2.67
C PRO A 43 11.03 21.91 2.16
N SER A 44 11.08 22.66 1.06
CA SER A 44 9.84 23.11 0.39
C SER A 44 8.94 21.89 0.24
N GLN A 45 7.63 22.01 0.50
CA GLN A 45 6.70 20.88 0.48
C GLN A 45 6.86 19.98 -0.76
N SER A 46 7.25 20.55 -1.90
CA SER A 46 7.56 19.82 -3.14
C SER A 46 8.67 18.75 -3.06
N GLN A 47 9.57 18.82 -2.08
CA GLN A 47 10.67 17.85 -1.86
C GLN A 47 10.35 16.81 -0.77
N LEU A 48 9.26 17.01 0.00
CA LEU A 48 8.79 16.04 1.00
C LEU A 48 7.90 14.97 0.40
N PHE A 49 7.37 15.20 -0.80
CA PHE A 49 6.41 14.33 -1.44
C PHE A 49 6.98 13.73 -2.73
N PRO A 50 6.51 12.53 -3.14
CA PRO A 50 6.91 11.93 -4.40
C PRO A 50 6.61 12.84 -5.60
N HIS A 51 7.41 12.75 -6.67
CA HIS A 51 7.25 13.61 -7.85
C HIS A 51 5.95 13.35 -8.64
N CYS A 52 5.31 12.19 -8.44
CA CYS A 52 4.08 11.85 -9.17
C CYS A 52 2.94 12.81 -8.79
N THR A 53 2.33 13.46 -9.78
CA THR A 53 1.21 14.40 -9.59
C THR A 53 0.03 14.13 -10.52
N SER A 54 0.03 12.97 -11.18
CA SER A 54 -1.06 12.53 -12.04
C SER A 54 -1.11 11.01 -12.18
N PHE A 55 -2.26 10.47 -12.55
CA PHE A 55 -2.50 9.05 -12.84
C PHE A 55 -3.53 8.89 -13.95
N THR A 56 -3.58 7.71 -14.58
CA THR A 56 -4.63 7.34 -15.53
C THR A 56 -5.83 6.78 -14.76
N SER A 57 -6.99 7.41 -14.91
CA SER A 57 -8.21 6.97 -14.24
C SER A 57 -8.63 5.57 -14.71
N LEU A 58 -8.90 4.67 -13.77
CA LEU A 58 -9.44 3.35 -14.05
C LEU A 58 -10.88 3.39 -14.57
N GLN A 59 -11.62 4.48 -14.33
CA GLN A 59 -13.02 4.59 -14.74
C GLN A 59 -13.16 4.96 -16.22
N ASN A 60 -12.34 5.89 -16.71
CA ASN A 60 -12.50 6.46 -18.05
C ASN A 60 -11.21 6.52 -18.88
N GLY A 61 -10.07 6.09 -18.33
CA GLY A 61 -8.78 6.08 -19.03
C GLY A 61 -8.15 7.45 -19.24
N LEU A 62 -8.71 8.53 -18.68
CA LEU A 62 -8.16 9.88 -18.80
C LEU A 62 -7.15 10.16 -17.70
N VAL A 63 -6.15 10.97 -18.03
CA VAL A 63 -5.16 11.45 -17.05
C VAL A 63 -5.85 12.44 -16.11
N GLN A 64 -5.73 12.17 -14.81
CA GLN A 64 -6.16 13.05 -13.73
C GLN A 64 -4.95 13.59 -12.99
N HIS A 65 -4.99 14.87 -12.64
CA HIS A 65 -3.97 15.54 -11.86
C HIS A 65 -4.43 15.69 -10.41
N PHE A 66 -3.46 15.72 -9.49
CA PHE A 66 -3.72 15.92 -8.08
C PHE A 66 -2.62 16.75 -7.43
N GLU A 67 -2.95 17.36 -6.30
CA GLU A 67 -2.02 18.10 -5.45
C GLU A 67 -1.94 17.44 -4.08
N TYR A 68 -0.72 17.20 -3.59
CA TYR A 68 -0.50 16.65 -2.26
C TYR A 68 -0.90 17.66 -1.18
N VAL A 69 -1.59 17.15 -0.16
CA VAL A 69 -2.05 17.91 1.00
C VAL A 69 -1.21 17.56 2.23
N SER A 70 -1.03 16.26 2.50
CA SER A 70 -0.31 15.81 3.70
C SER A 70 0.20 14.37 3.58
N GLN A 71 1.14 14.02 4.46
CA GLN A 71 1.56 12.65 4.75
C GLN A 71 1.19 12.36 6.21
N PRO A 72 0.08 11.65 6.48
CA PRO A 72 -0.40 11.43 7.85
C PRO A 72 0.56 10.57 8.69
N PHE A 73 1.41 9.75 8.07
CA PHE A 73 2.33 8.83 8.73
C PHE A 73 3.72 8.98 8.13
N SER A 74 4.69 9.48 8.91
CA SER A 74 6.03 9.80 8.42
C SER A 74 6.84 8.56 8.00
N ASP A 75 6.49 7.39 8.51
CA ASP A 75 7.11 6.10 8.25
C ASP A 75 6.39 5.28 7.16
N HIS A 76 5.27 5.77 6.62
CA HIS A 76 4.54 5.12 5.55
C HIS A 76 4.47 6.00 4.31
N LEU A 77 4.56 5.37 3.14
CA LEU A 77 4.40 6.04 1.85
C LEU A 77 2.92 6.19 1.49
N ILE A 78 2.15 6.76 2.42
CA ILE A 78 0.72 7.05 2.29
C ILE A 78 0.54 8.57 2.38
N PHE A 79 -0.14 9.14 1.40
CA PHE A 79 -0.31 10.58 1.23
C PHE A 79 -1.78 10.90 0.96
N PHE A 80 -2.25 12.03 1.47
CA PHE A 80 -3.53 12.59 1.08
C PHE A 80 -3.32 13.67 0.03
N ALA A 81 -4.18 13.68 -0.98
CA ALA A 81 -4.16 14.63 -2.07
C ALA A 81 -5.57 15.04 -2.45
N THR A 82 -5.69 16.10 -3.23
CA THR A 82 -6.96 16.52 -3.86
C THR A 82 -6.82 16.47 -5.36
N LEU A 83 -7.78 15.85 -6.03
CA LEU A 83 -7.89 15.86 -7.48
C LEU A 83 -8.16 17.29 -7.97
N SER A 84 -7.58 17.65 -9.11
CA SER A 84 -7.76 18.98 -9.72
C SER A 84 -9.12 19.16 -10.42
N ASN A 85 -10.02 18.16 -10.34
CA ASN A 85 -11.38 18.24 -10.84
C ASN A 85 -12.25 19.17 -9.97
N GLN A 86 -13.45 19.48 -10.46
CA GLN A 86 -14.44 20.29 -9.73
C GLN A 86 -15.73 19.48 -9.56
N PRO A 87 -16.19 19.23 -8.31
CA PRO A 87 -15.55 19.60 -7.05
C PRO A 87 -14.22 18.86 -6.82
N ALA A 88 -13.32 19.47 -6.05
CA ALA A 88 -12.05 18.84 -5.69
C ALA A 88 -12.29 17.63 -4.79
N GLU A 89 -11.97 16.45 -5.28
CA GLU A 89 -12.21 15.19 -4.58
C GLU A 89 -10.96 14.75 -3.80
N PRO A 90 -11.08 14.43 -2.50
CA PRO A 90 -9.96 13.97 -1.70
C PRO A 90 -9.64 12.50 -1.99
N VAL A 91 -8.36 12.21 -2.21
CA VAL A 91 -7.85 10.87 -2.49
C VAL A 91 -6.72 10.48 -1.55
N CYS A 92 -6.56 9.18 -1.35
CA CYS A 92 -5.43 8.56 -0.68
C CYS A 92 -4.50 7.96 -1.74
N ILE A 93 -3.21 8.25 -1.63
CA ILE A 93 -2.17 7.77 -2.53
C ILE A 93 -1.19 6.93 -1.72
N LYS A 94 -1.09 5.64 -2.07
CA LYS A 94 -0.13 4.72 -1.48
C LYS A 94 0.94 4.35 -2.51
N PHE A 95 2.19 4.30 -2.08
CA PHE A 95 3.28 3.71 -2.85
C PHE A 95 3.73 2.40 -2.22
N ALA A 96 3.78 1.35 -3.04
CA ALA A 96 4.15 0.01 -2.60
C ALA A 96 4.99 -0.70 -3.67
N ARG A 97 5.75 -1.73 -3.30
CA ARG A 97 6.50 -2.55 -4.28
C ARG A 97 5.70 -3.76 -4.77
N ARG A 98 4.66 -4.13 -4.02
CA ARG A 98 3.74 -5.21 -4.33
C ARG A 98 2.35 -4.78 -3.88
N TYR A 99 1.34 -5.04 -4.70
CA TYR A 99 -0.04 -4.72 -4.37
C TYR A 99 -0.97 -5.53 -5.26
N SER A 100 -1.98 -6.17 -4.67
CA SER A 100 -3.00 -6.87 -5.46
C SER A 100 -4.12 -5.93 -5.84
N LYS A 101 -4.05 -5.41 -7.08
CA LYS A 101 -5.13 -4.63 -7.68
C LYS A 101 -6.44 -5.41 -7.68
N TYR A 102 -6.41 -6.67 -8.12
CA TYR A 102 -7.63 -7.47 -8.28
C TYR A 102 -8.30 -7.84 -6.95
N ALA A 103 -7.52 -8.21 -5.92
CA ALA A 103 -8.10 -8.48 -4.61
C ALA A 103 -8.69 -7.21 -3.97
N HIS A 104 -8.05 -6.06 -4.19
CA HIS A 104 -8.58 -4.77 -3.77
C HIS A 104 -9.90 -4.43 -4.49
N GLU A 105 -9.94 -4.52 -5.83
CA GLU A 105 -11.14 -4.23 -6.62
C GLU A 105 -12.30 -5.15 -6.23
N GLU A 106 -12.03 -6.44 -6.03
CA GLU A 106 -13.02 -7.39 -5.54
C GLU A 106 -13.54 -6.98 -4.15
N SER A 107 -12.65 -6.68 -3.21
CA SER A 107 -13.02 -6.24 -1.86
C SER A 107 -13.82 -4.93 -1.85
N ALA A 108 -13.47 -3.99 -2.74
CA ALA A 108 -14.19 -2.74 -2.93
C ALA A 108 -15.58 -2.98 -3.52
N SER A 109 -15.73 -3.93 -4.46
CA SER A 109 -17.03 -4.32 -5.01
C SER A 109 -17.98 -4.92 -3.96
N LEU A 110 -17.41 -5.56 -2.92
CA LEU A 110 -18.14 -6.04 -1.75
C LEU A 110 -18.47 -4.93 -0.73
N GLY A 111 -18.05 -3.68 -0.98
CA GLY A 111 -18.36 -2.50 -0.17
C GLY A 111 -17.49 -2.30 1.07
N HIS A 112 -16.36 -3.00 1.17
CA HIS A 112 -15.53 -3.04 2.37
C HIS A 112 -14.08 -2.59 2.13
N THR A 113 -13.80 -1.90 1.03
CA THR A 113 -12.50 -1.28 0.75
C THR A 113 -12.73 0.02 -0.04
N PRO A 114 -11.90 1.06 0.15
CA PRO A 114 -11.91 2.26 -0.70
C PRO A 114 -11.95 1.93 -2.19
N ALA A 115 -12.67 2.71 -3.01
CA ALA A 115 -12.63 2.48 -4.45
C ALA A 115 -11.27 2.89 -5.03
N LEU A 116 -10.74 2.13 -5.99
CA LEU A 116 -9.55 2.53 -6.75
C LEU A 116 -9.92 3.54 -7.83
N HIS A 117 -9.15 4.63 -7.89
CA HIS A 117 -9.17 5.61 -8.97
C HIS A 117 -8.05 5.37 -9.97
N GLY A 118 -6.88 4.93 -9.50
CA GLY A 118 -5.67 4.81 -10.31
C GLY A 118 -4.76 3.70 -9.82
N PHE A 119 -4.06 3.04 -10.74
CA PHE A 119 -3.08 2.00 -10.43
C PHE A 119 -1.96 2.03 -11.47
N GLU A 120 -0.84 2.64 -11.12
CA GLU A 120 0.26 2.92 -12.05
C GLU A 120 1.54 2.19 -11.63
N GLN A 121 2.25 1.63 -12.61
CA GLN A 121 3.61 1.16 -12.41
C GLN A 121 4.58 2.31 -12.66
N ILE A 122 5.41 2.62 -11.67
CA ILE A 122 6.39 3.71 -11.75
C ILE A 122 7.83 3.16 -11.66
N PRO A 123 8.85 3.94 -12.06
CA PRO A 123 10.23 3.48 -12.07
C PRO A 123 10.72 2.90 -10.73
N GLY A 124 11.66 1.95 -10.81
CA GLY A 124 12.23 1.30 -9.61
C GLY A 124 11.40 0.13 -9.06
N GLY A 125 10.40 -0.33 -9.83
CA GLY A 125 9.53 -1.44 -9.43
C GLY A 125 8.53 -1.03 -8.35
N TRP A 126 8.11 0.23 -8.37
CA TRP A 126 7.10 0.76 -7.47
C TRP A 126 5.74 0.82 -8.16
N LEU A 127 4.70 0.83 -7.34
CA LEU A 127 3.32 1.01 -7.72
C LEU A 127 2.83 2.28 -7.05
N MET A 128 2.04 3.07 -7.78
CA MET A 128 1.25 4.16 -7.21
C MET A 128 -0.22 3.75 -7.26
N ILE A 129 -0.83 3.67 -6.09
CA ILE A 129 -2.23 3.26 -5.89
C ILE A 129 -2.99 4.49 -5.43
N VAL A 130 -3.95 4.94 -6.24
CA VAL A 130 -4.82 6.07 -5.92
C VAL A 130 -6.20 5.52 -5.62
N MET A 131 -6.72 5.82 -4.43
CA MET A 131 -7.99 5.30 -3.93
C MET A 131 -8.77 6.37 -3.16
N ASP A 132 -10.03 6.11 -2.82
CA ASP A 132 -10.81 7.02 -1.98
C ASP A 132 -10.05 7.34 -0.68
N LYS A 133 -10.04 8.62 -0.29
CA LYS A 133 -9.66 8.96 1.07
C LYS A 133 -10.80 8.53 1.99
N LEU A 134 -10.50 7.66 2.96
CA LEU A 134 -11.47 7.33 4.00
C LEU A 134 -11.89 8.59 4.79
N PRO A 135 -13.18 8.68 5.17
CA PRO A 135 -13.64 9.71 6.08
C PRO A 135 -12.91 9.68 7.43
N ASP A 136 -12.73 10.83 8.08
CA ASP A 136 -11.93 10.97 9.31
C ASP A 136 -12.56 10.26 10.53
N GLU A 137 -13.83 9.83 10.42
CA GLU A 137 -14.45 8.97 11.42
C GLU A 137 -13.96 7.52 11.38
N TYR A 138 -13.31 7.08 10.31
CA TYR A 138 -12.69 5.76 10.26
C TYR A 138 -11.34 5.79 10.96
N VAL A 139 -11.15 4.89 11.92
CA VAL A 139 -9.89 4.72 12.66
C VAL A 139 -9.47 3.26 12.64
N ALA A 140 -8.18 2.97 12.79
CA ALA A 140 -7.73 1.60 12.94
C ALA A 140 -8.43 0.93 14.13
N LEU A 141 -8.76 -0.35 13.99
CA LEU A 141 -9.33 -1.15 15.08
C LEU A 141 -8.36 -1.30 16.26
N TYR A 142 -7.07 -1.03 16.05
CA TYR A 142 -6.02 -1.09 17.07
C TYR A 142 -6.42 -0.41 18.40
N GLY A 143 -6.30 -1.15 19.51
CA GLY A 143 -6.64 -0.66 20.85
C GLY A 143 -8.15 -0.58 21.14
N SER A 144 -9.00 -1.17 20.30
CA SER A 144 -10.45 -1.23 20.50
C SER A 144 -10.96 -2.66 20.39
N THR A 145 -11.74 -3.12 21.38
CA THR A 145 -12.39 -4.43 21.33
C THR A 145 -13.51 -4.44 20.28
N PRO A 146 -13.42 -5.29 19.23
CA PRO A 146 -14.45 -5.35 18.20
C PRO A 146 -15.74 -5.98 18.75
N SER A 147 -16.90 -5.46 18.33
CA SER A 147 -18.18 -6.09 18.67
C SER A 147 -18.34 -7.44 17.96
N SER A 148 -19.09 -8.37 18.54
CA SER A 148 -19.38 -9.66 17.90
C SER A 148 -20.04 -9.51 16.52
N ALA A 149 -20.88 -8.47 16.35
CA ALA A 149 -21.48 -8.13 15.06
C ALA A 149 -20.43 -7.68 14.03
N LEU A 150 -19.46 -6.86 14.44
CA LEU A 150 -18.36 -6.43 13.58
C LEU A 150 -17.50 -7.62 13.12
N VAL A 151 -17.10 -8.48 14.05
CA VAL A 151 -16.31 -9.69 13.75
C VAL A 151 -17.06 -10.60 12.78
N LYS A 152 -18.38 -10.75 12.96
CA LYS A 152 -19.22 -11.51 12.02
C LYS A 152 -19.23 -10.89 10.63
N ASN A 153 -19.29 -9.56 10.51
CA ASN A 153 -19.26 -8.85 9.23
C ASN A 153 -17.89 -9.01 8.55
N ILE A 154 -16.78 -8.85 9.28
CA ILE A 154 -15.42 -9.05 8.75
C ILE A 154 -15.25 -10.49 8.26
N ARG A 155 -15.64 -11.48 9.07
CA ARG A 155 -15.58 -12.89 8.70
C ARG A 155 -16.37 -13.18 7.42
N LYS A 156 -17.59 -12.66 7.33
CA LYS A 156 -18.43 -12.83 6.13
C LYS A 156 -17.77 -12.22 4.90
N HIS A 157 -17.17 -11.05 5.04
CA HIS A 157 -16.47 -10.40 3.93
C HIS A 157 -15.24 -11.20 3.48
N LEU A 158 -14.40 -11.68 4.39
CA LEU A 158 -13.25 -12.54 4.06
C LEU A 158 -13.72 -13.80 3.32
N GLN A 159 -14.78 -14.45 3.81
CA GLN A 159 -15.36 -15.61 3.13
C GLN A 159 -15.85 -15.31 1.70
N LEU A 160 -16.43 -14.14 1.47
CA LEU A 160 -16.83 -13.70 0.13
C LEU A 160 -15.61 -13.43 -0.76
N LEU A 161 -14.58 -12.79 -0.22
CA LEU A 161 -13.32 -12.56 -0.94
C LEU A 161 -12.65 -13.88 -1.35
N HIS A 162 -12.62 -14.86 -0.42
CA HIS A 162 -12.13 -16.22 -0.67
C HIS A 162 -12.96 -16.94 -1.73
N GLN A 163 -14.28 -16.82 -1.69
CA GLN A 163 -15.18 -17.38 -2.72
C GLN A 163 -14.93 -16.79 -4.10
N SER A 164 -14.52 -15.53 -4.17
CA SER A 164 -14.08 -14.87 -5.41
C SER A 164 -12.64 -15.24 -5.82
N GLY A 165 -11.98 -16.13 -5.08
CA GLY A 165 -10.66 -16.67 -5.40
C GLY A 165 -9.48 -15.81 -4.94
N TYR A 166 -9.68 -14.92 -3.97
CA TYR A 166 -8.62 -14.05 -3.44
C TYR A 166 -8.45 -14.22 -1.94
N VAL A 167 -7.22 -14.09 -1.46
CA VAL A 167 -6.85 -14.06 -0.04
C VAL A 167 -6.19 -12.72 0.29
N HIS A 168 -6.33 -12.26 1.54
CA HIS A 168 -5.71 -11.00 1.99
C HIS A 168 -4.29 -11.21 2.51
N GLY A 169 -4.09 -12.23 3.36
CA GLY A 169 -2.81 -12.66 3.92
C GLY A 169 -2.26 -11.82 5.07
N ASP A 170 -2.77 -10.61 5.27
CA ASP A 170 -2.34 -9.72 6.37
C ASP A 170 -3.52 -9.13 7.16
N VAL A 171 -4.42 -9.99 7.64
CA VAL A 171 -5.55 -9.55 8.48
C VAL A 171 -5.05 -9.20 9.88
N ARG A 172 -5.22 -7.94 10.28
CA ARG A 172 -4.82 -7.43 11.61
C ARG A 172 -5.53 -6.12 11.93
N ASN A 173 -5.56 -5.75 13.20
CA ASN A 173 -6.28 -4.57 13.71
C ASN A 173 -5.81 -3.23 13.09
N THR A 174 -4.56 -3.14 12.61
CA THR A 174 -4.05 -1.95 11.90
C THR A 174 -4.50 -1.87 10.45
N ASN A 175 -4.91 -3.00 9.85
CA ASN A 175 -5.37 -3.09 8.47
C ASN A 175 -6.91 -3.12 8.37
N ILE A 176 -7.61 -2.96 9.51
CA ILE A 176 -9.06 -2.89 9.59
C ILE A 176 -9.42 -1.52 10.16
N MET A 177 -10.07 -0.70 9.34
CA MET A 177 -10.55 0.62 9.73
C MET A 177 -12.02 0.52 10.14
N VAL A 178 -12.40 1.05 11.29
CA VAL A 178 -13.75 0.97 11.85
C VAL A 178 -14.36 2.36 12.02
N SER A 179 -15.67 2.46 11.85
CA SER A 179 -16.37 3.74 12.07
C SER A 179 -16.53 4.04 13.56
N LYS A 180 -16.20 5.28 13.96
CA LYS A 180 -16.49 5.80 15.31
C LYS A 180 -17.99 5.84 15.63
N PHE A 181 -18.86 5.91 14.62
CA PHE A 181 -20.31 6.11 14.79
C PHE A 181 -21.10 4.82 14.60
N ASP A 182 -20.65 3.93 13.71
CA ASP A 182 -21.30 2.65 13.43
C ASP A 182 -20.34 1.49 13.71
N LYS A 183 -20.50 0.87 14.88
CA LYS A 183 -19.66 -0.24 15.35
C LYS A 183 -19.80 -1.53 14.53
N THR A 184 -20.62 -1.55 13.48
CA THR A 184 -20.78 -2.69 12.57
C THR A 184 -20.08 -2.49 11.23
N LYS A 185 -19.64 -1.25 10.93
CA LYS A 185 -18.97 -0.89 9.69
C LYS A 185 -17.45 -0.98 9.83
N PHE A 186 -16.84 -1.53 8.80
CA PHE A 186 -15.40 -1.57 8.64
C PHE A 186 -15.01 -1.40 7.18
N MET A 187 -13.74 -1.04 6.98
CA MET A 187 -13.03 -1.08 5.72
C MET A 187 -11.73 -1.87 5.91
N LEU A 188 -11.51 -2.87 5.07
CA LEU A 188 -10.26 -3.61 4.96
C LEU A 188 -9.32 -2.82 4.03
N VAL A 189 -8.08 -2.62 4.49
CA VAL A 189 -7.02 -1.91 3.77
C VAL A 189 -5.74 -2.75 3.73
N ASP A 190 -4.77 -2.29 2.94
CA ASP A 190 -3.43 -2.89 2.83
C ASP A 190 -3.34 -4.26 2.11
N PHE A 191 -3.53 -4.23 0.79
CA PHE A 191 -3.50 -5.40 -0.09
C PHE A 191 -2.09 -5.74 -0.64
N GLU A 192 -1.02 -5.42 0.09
CA GLU A 192 0.35 -5.70 -0.36
C GLU A 192 0.68 -7.20 -0.40
N TRP A 193 0.07 -7.98 0.50
CA TRP A 193 0.28 -9.43 0.58
C TRP A 193 -0.77 -10.22 -0.19
N ALA A 194 -1.95 -9.61 -0.35
CA ALA A 194 -3.11 -10.20 -1.00
C ALA A 194 -2.82 -10.69 -2.41
N GLY A 195 -3.70 -11.53 -2.93
CA GLY A 195 -3.59 -12.08 -4.27
C GLY A 195 -4.52 -13.26 -4.49
N LYS A 196 -4.33 -13.95 -5.61
CA LYS A 196 -5.16 -15.08 -5.98
C LYS A 196 -4.82 -16.31 -5.13
N ASP A 197 -5.87 -16.96 -4.61
CA ASP A 197 -5.76 -18.20 -3.85
C ASP A 197 -5.06 -19.29 -4.68
N GLY A 198 -4.22 -20.08 -4.02
CA GLY A 198 -3.38 -21.12 -4.64
C GLY A 198 -2.18 -20.60 -5.44
N GLU A 199 -2.03 -19.29 -5.64
CA GLU A 199 -0.94 -18.69 -6.41
C GLU A 199 -0.07 -17.76 -5.57
N VAL A 200 -0.69 -16.94 -4.73
CA VAL A 200 0.00 -15.89 -3.98
C VAL A 200 0.77 -16.44 -2.79
N ARG A 201 1.97 -15.90 -2.56
CA ARG A 201 2.89 -16.34 -1.49
C ARG A 201 3.28 -15.21 -0.57
N TYR A 202 3.54 -15.56 0.69
CA TYR A 202 4.12 -14.64 1.65
C TYR A 202 5.48 -14.10 1.17
N PRO A 203 5.79 -12.81 1.39
CA PRO A 203 7.11 -12.26 1.11
C PRO A 203 8.18 -12.88 2.04
N MET A 204 9.45 -12.62 1.74
CA MET A 204 10.52 -12.93 2.67
C MET A 204 10.43 -12.03 3.91
N ASN A 205 10.86 -12.56 5.06
CA ASN A 205 10.79 -11.93 6.37
C ASN A 205 9.35 -11.63 6.82
N VAL A 206 8.50 -12.66 6.83
CA VAL A 206 7.15 -12.54 7.40
C VAL A 206 7.27 -12.11 8.86
N ASN A 207 6.79 -10.91 9.15
CA ASN A 207 6.83 -10.34 10.49
C ASN A 207 5.98 -11.17 11.45
N ARG A 208 6.60 -11.59 12.56
CA ARG A 208 5.98 -12.29 13.69
C ARG A 208 6.52 -11.68 14.98
N GLY A 209 5.74 -11.71 16.06
CA GLY A 209 6.21 -11.28 17.37
C GLY A 209 5.15 -11.42 18.46
N PRO A 210 5.49 -11.07 19.72
CA PRO A 210 4.56 -11.17 20.85
C PRO A 210 3.23 -10.44 20.62
N ASN A 211 3.27 -9.34 19.86
CA ASN A 211 2.11 -8.50 19.56
C ASN A 211 1.60 -8.68 18.12
N LEU A 212 2.13 -9.67 17.38
CA LEU A 212 1.75 -9.96 15.99
C LEU A 212 1.82 -11.48 15.76
N TRP A 213 0.71 -12.13 16.06
CA TRP A 213 0.54 -13.56 15.83
C TRP A 213 0.17 -13.86 14.38
N ARG A 214 0.64 -15.01 13.88
CA ARG A 214 0.28 -15.59 12.57
C ARG A 214 0.27 -17.11 12.68
N PRO A 215 -0.52 -17.83 11.84
CA PRO A 215 -0.48 -19.29 11.76
C PRO A 215 0.94 -19.84 11.57
N ASP A 216 1.26 -21.00 12.14
CA ASP A 216 2.63 -21.54 12.13
C ASP A 216 3.17 -21.80 10.71
N ASP A 217 2.29 -22.11 9.77
CA ASP A 217 2.60 -22.39 8.36
C ASP A 217 2.60 -21.13 7.47
N ALA A 218 2.18 -19.97 7.98
CA ALA A 218 2.25 -18.68 7.29
C ALA A 218 3.69 -18.10 7.24
N VAL A 219 4.63 -18.84 6.65
CA VAL A 219 6.07 -18.53 6.64
C VAL A 219 6.54 -18.01 5.28
N ASP A 220 7.78 -17.51 5.23
CA ASP A 220 8.43 -17.02 4.03
C ASP A 220 8.24 -17.94 2.81
N GLY A 221 7.67 -17.39 1.74
CA GLY A 221 7.45 -18.11 0.48
C GLY A 221 6.36 -19.20 0.52
N ALA A 222 5.73 -19.46 1.67
CA ALA A 222 4.55 -20.32 1.74
C ALA A 222 3.37 -19.67 1.00
N LEU A 223 2.43 -20.51 0.54
CA LEU A 223 1.17 -20.01 0.00
C LEU A 223 0.40 -19.30 1.11
N ILE A 224 -0.26 -18.21 0.74
CA ILE A 224 -1.25 -17.58 1.62
C ILE A 224 -2.55 -18.35 1.43
N LEU A 225 -3.09 -18.88 2.53
CA LEU A 225 -4.29 -19.70 2.52
C LEU A 225 -5.50 -18.91 3.05
N PRO A 226 -6.73 -19.21 2.61
CA PRO A 226 -7.95 -18.62 3.17
C PRO A 226 -8.04 -18.78 4.69
N GLU A 227 -7.59 -19.92 5.22
CA GLU A 227 -7.57 -20.23 6.65
C GLU A 227 -6.68 -19.23 7.41
N HIS A 228 -5.59 -18.75 6.81
CA HIS A 228 -4.71 -17.79 7.47
C HIS A 228 -5.44 -16.48 7.81
N ASP A 229 -6.29 -16.00 6.90
CA ASP A 229 -7.10 -14.79 7.14
C ASP A 229 -8.10 -14.97 8.29
N LEU A 230 -8.71 -16.15 8.37
CA LEU A 230 -9.72 -16.47 9.40
C LEU A 230 -9.09 -16.68 10.77
N ASP A 231 -7.95 -17.38 10.83
CA ASP A 231 -7.20 -17.62 12.05
C ASP A 231 -6.67 -16.31 12.65
N MET A 232 -6.12 -15.43 11.79
CA MET A 232 -5.67 -14.10 12.22
C MET A 232 -6.83 -13.25 12.75
N LEU A 233 -8.02 -13.32 12.12
CA LEU A 233 -9.22 -12.66 12.63
C LEU A 233 -9.64 -13.22 14.00
N GLU A 234 -9.60 -14.53 14.20
CA GLU A 234 -9.99 -15.18 15.45
C GLU A 234 -9.07 -14.80 16.61
N VAL A 235 -7.75 -14.93 16.43
CA VAL A 235 -6.76 -14.59 17.47
C VAL A 235 -6.82 -13.11 17.83
N MET A 236 -6.98 -12.24 16.84
CA MET A 236 -7.17 -10.79 17.09
C MET A 236 -8.37 -10.50 18.00
N THR A 237 -9.42 -11.33 17.95
CA THR A 237 -10.63 -11.13 18.76
C THR A 237 -10.58 -11.75 20.15
N LEU A 238 -9.67 -12.70 20.38
CA LEU A 238 -9.47 -13.37 21.67
C LEU A 238 -8.50 -12.58 22.57
N ASN A 239 -7.46 -11.98 22.00
CA ASN A 239 -6.45 -11.26 22.78
C ASN A 239 -6.97 -9.95 23.44
N ASP A 240 -8.16 -9.47 23.07
CA ASP A 240 -8.81 -8.32 23.71
C ASP A 240 -9.75 -8.71 24.87
N SER A 241 -10.09 -10.01 25.04
CA SER A 241 -10.89 -10.45 26.18
C SER A 241 -10.07 -10.77 27.43
N ASP A 242 -8.78 -11.11 27.27
CA ASP A 242 -7.92 -11.58 28.38
C ASP A 242 -7.19 -10.45 29.13
N VAL A 243 -7.32 -9.19 28.71
CA VAL A 243 -6.76 -8.02 29.44
C VAL A 243 -7.72 -7.50 30.52
N MET A 244 -8.88 -8.15 30.72
CA MET A 244 -9.93 -7.73 31.66
C MET A 244 -10.02 -8.61 32.93
N GLU A 245 -9.11 -9.57 33.15
CA GLU A 245 -9.15 -10.48 34.31
C GLU A 245 -7.96 -10.41 35.28
N GLU A 246 -7.06 -9.42 35.17
CA GLU A 246 -6.06 -9.16 36.21
C GLU A 246 -6.27 -7.78 36.86
N ASP A 247 -7.19 -7.74 37.83
CA ASP A 247 -7.24 -6.78 38.95
C ASP A 247 -7.02 -7.52 40.28
#